data_AF-A0A0N4XRT3-F1
#
_entry.id   AF-A0A0N4XRT3-F1
#
_cell.length_a   1.000
_cell.length_b   1.000
_cell.length_c   1.000
_cell.angle_alpha   90.00
_cell.angle_beta   90.00
_cell.angle_gamma   90.00
#
_symmetry.space_group_name_H-M   'P 1'
#
loop_
_entity.id
_entity.type
_entity.pdbx_description
1 polymer ?
#
loop_
_entity_poly.entity_id
_entity_poly.type
_entity_poly.pdbx_seq_one_letter_code
_entity_poly.pdbx_strand_id
1 'polypeptide(L)'
;MTKDENFIEVYAQMDEQFKEERRKQKRRLQDQLRRIRRNEEKGKNGHTQQRTVEKKPIPIKPNLQKMRCSACHGTGHMKTNKNCPLYGKDPLKTPGKDAGVSLKRFPLIVYLALLISRFERGL
;
A
#
# COMPACT_ATOMS: atom_id res chain seq x y z
N MET A 1 -64.26 7.18 23.00
CA MET A 1 -63.11 8.11 22.86
C MET A 1 -61.90 7.44 23.50
N THR A 2 -61.18 6.60 22.77
CA THR A 2 -59.85 6.10 23.19
C THR A 2 -59.06 5.84 21.92
N LYS A 3 -58.55 6.94 21.34
CA LYS A 3 -57.46 6.83 20.38
C LYS A 3 -56.21 6.87 21.26
N ASP A 4 -55.77 5.70 21.69
CA ASP A 4 -54.67 5.58 22.65
C ASP A 4 -53.43 6.27 22.06
N GLU A 5 -52.99 7.35 22.71
CA GLU A 5 -51.90 8.21 22.22
C GLU A 5 -50.60 7.43 22.02
N ASN A 6 -50.34 6.45 22.90
CA ASN A 6 -49.24 5.50 22.75
C ASN A 6 -49.28 4.70 21.43
N PHE A 7 -50.48 4.33 20.96
CA PHE A 7 -50.62 3.56 19.72
C PHE A 7 -50.35 4.44 18.49
N ILE A 8 -50.72 5.72 18.57
CA ILE A 8 -50.44 6.72 17.55
C ILE A 8 -48.94 7.02 17.49
N GLU A 9 -48.27 7.14 18.64
CA GLU A 9 -46.85 7.46 18.73
C GLU A 9 -45.95 6.30 18.25
N VAL A 10 -46.23 5.06 18.67
CA VAL A 10 -45.50 3.88 18.18
C VAL A 10 -45.63 3.72 16.66
N TYR A 11 -46.83 3.95 16.13
CA TYR A 11 -47.07 3.88 14.69
C TYR A 11 -46.34 5.01 13.94
N ALA A 12 -46.38 6.24 14.46
CA ALA A 12 -45.67 7.38 13.89
C ALA A 12 -44.14 7.19 13.94
N GLN A 13 -43.60 6.65 15.03
CA GLN A 13 -42.18 6.38 15.19
C GLN A 13 -41.69 5.30 14.22
N MET A 14 -42.47 4.23 14.03
CA MET A 14 -42.16 3.19 13.03
C MET A 14 -42.13 3.78 11.62
N ASP A 15 -43.11 4.59 11.24
CA ASP A 15 -43.16 5.24 9.93
C ASP A 15 -41.98 6.21 9.70
N GLU A 16 -41.60 6.98 10.73
CA GLU A 16 -40.40 7.84 10.66
C GLU A 16 -39.11 7.03 10.52
N GLN A 17 -38.97 5.90 11.21
CA GLN A 17 -37.81 5.01 11.06
C GLN A 17 -37.72 4.41 9.65
N PHE A 18 -38.84 3.95 9.08
CA PHE A 18 -38.89 3.46 7.70
C PHE A 18 -38.57 4.56 6.67
N LYS A 19 -39.07 5.77 6.86
CA LYS A 19 -38.73 6.93 6.02
C LYS A 19 -37.24 7.29 6.12
N GLU A 20 -36.66 7.22 7.30
CA GLU A 20 -35.25 7.49 7.51
C GLU A 20 -34.36 6.44 6.82
N GLU A 21 -34.69 5.16 6.93
CA GLU A 21 -33.99 4.09 6.22
C GLU A 21 -34.06 4.27 4.70
N ARG A 22 -35.23 4.63 4.16
CA ARG A 22 -35.41 4.94 2.74
C ARG A 22 -34.55 6.13 2.30
N ARG A 23 -34.44 7.18 3.12
CA ARG A 23 -33.54 8.32 2.87
C ARG A 23 -32.07 7.88 2.88
N LYS A 24 -31.66 7.02 3.81
CA LYS A 24 -30.28 6.51 3.93
C LYS A 24 -29.90 5.61 2.75
N GLN A 25 -30.81 4.73 2.31
CA GLN A 25 -30.65 3.91 1.12
C GLN A 25 -30.51 4.79 -0.14
N LYS A 26 -31.34 5.82 -0.28
CA LYS A 26 -31.23 6.80 -1.38
C LYS A 26 -29.89 7.52 -1.38
N ARG A 27 -29.37 7.93 -0.21
CA ARG A 27 -28.03 8.54 -0.09
C ARG A 27 -26.92 7.57 -0.50
N ARG A 28 -26.98 6.30 -0.08
CA ARG A 28 -25.99 5.27 -0.46
C ARG A 28 -25.99 5.02 -1.97
N LEU A 29 -27.16 4.90 -2.58
CA LEU A 29 -27.29 4.67 -4.02
C LEU A 29 -26.79 5.88 -4.82
N GLN A 30 -27.11 7.09 -4.39
CA GLN A 30 -26.61 8.31 -5.02
C GLN A 30 -25.09 8.44 -4.90
N ASP A 31 -24.50 8.06 -3.76
CA ASP A 31 -23.05 8.05 -3.57
C ASP A 31 -22.37 6.98 -4.43
N GLN A 32 -22.97 5.78 -4.55
CA GLN A 32 -22.52 4.75 -5.49
C GLN A 32 -22.51 5.27 -6.93
N LEU A 33 -23.60 5.91 -7.39
CA LEU A 33 -23.67 6.49 -8.73
C LEU A 33 -22.63 7.61 -8.93
N ARG A 34 -22.36 8.42 -7.91
CA ARG A 34 -21.31 9.45 -7.95
C ARG A 34 -19.91 8.83 -8.09
N ARG A 35 -19.65 7.75 -7.35
CA ARG A 35 -18.37 7.00 -7.43
C ARG A 35 -18.19 6.35 -8.79
N ILE A 36 -19.25 5.70 -9.31
CA ILE A 36 -19.24 5.06 -10.63
C ILE A 36 -19.04 6.11 -11.72
N ARG A 37 -19.78 7.23 -11.72
CA ARG A 37 -19.61 8.32 -12.70
C ARG A 37 -18.18 8.83 -12.73
N ARG A 38 -17.59 9.12 -11.56
CA ARG A 38 -16.18 9.55 -11.47
C ARG A 38 -15.21 8.47 -11.97
N ASN A 39 -15.55 7.19 -11.82
CA ASN A 39 -14.73 6.08 -12.30
C ASN A 39 -14.88 5.88 -13.82
N GLU A 40 -16.08 6.02 -14.36
CA GLU A 40 -16.36 5.97 -15.80
C GLU A 40 -15.72 7.13 -16.55
N GLU A 41 -15.79 8.36 -16.01
CA GLU A 41 -15.10 9.52 -16.60
C GLU A 41 -13.58 9.31 -16.64
N LYS A 42 -13.01 8.67 -15.60
CA LYS A 42 -11.60 8.28 -15.56
C LYS A 42 -11.25 7.11 -16.49
N GLY A 43 -12.22 6.22 -16.77
CA GLY A 43 -12.05 5.05 -17.63
C GLY A 43 -12.27 5.34 -19.13
N LYS A 44 -13.21 6.23 -19.46
CA LYS A 44 -13.57 6.62 -20.84
C LYS A 44 -12.52 7.54 -21.47
N ASN A 45 -11.90 8.42 -20.69
CA ASN A 45 -10.76 9.23 -21.13
C ASN A 45 -9.44 8.43 -21.06
N GLY A 46 -9.44 7.20 -21.58
CA GLY A 46 -8.34 6.23 -21.45
C GLY A 46 -6.95 6.88 -21.55
N HIS A 47 -6.14 6.66 -20.50
CA HIS A 47 -4.75 7.08 -20.32
C HIS A 47 -4.49 8.57 -20.03
N THR A 48 -4.50 8.93 -18.74
CA THR A 48 -3.24 9.14 -17.97
C THR A 48 -3.61 9.25 -16.50
N GLN A 49 -3.71 8.09 -15.84
CA GLN A 49 -3.12 7.91 -14.53
C GLN A 49 -3.08 6.41 -14.19
N GLN A 50 -2.28 5.66 -14.95
CA GLN A 50 -1.24 4.94 -14.21
C GLN A 50 -0.59 6.01 -13.31
N ARG A 51 -0.30 5.70 -12.05
CA ARG A 51 0.81 6.40 -11.40
C ARG A 51 2.14 6.01 -12.09
N THR A 52 2.22 6.09 -13.41
CA THR A 52 3.36 6.72 -14.05
C THR A 52 3.19 8.19 -13.72
N VAL A 53 3.63 8.55 -12.52
CA VAL A 53 4.37 9.79 -12.40
C VAL A 53 5.29 9.77 -13.62
N GLU A 54 5.08 10.64 -14.61
CA GLU A 54 6.19 11.06 -15.42
C GLU A 54 7.25 11.44 -14.40
N LYS A 55 8.19 10.53 -14.18
CA LYS A 55 9.45 10.91 -13.63
C LYS A 55 10.07 11.76 -14.76
N LYS A 56 9.67 13.03 -14.88
CA LYS A 56 10.68 14.08 -14.75
C LYS A 56 11.55 13.58 -13.62
N PRO A 57 12.81 13.20 -13.83
CA PRO A 57 13.60 12.55 -12.79
C PRO A 57 13.56 13.46 -11.56
N ILE A 58 12.62 13.15 -10.66
CA ILE A 58 12.47 13.86 -9.41
C ILE A 58 13.74 13.40 -8.72
N PRO A 59 14.68 14.32 -8.45
CA PRO A 59 15.95 13.95 -7.84
C PRO A 59 15.60 13.05 -6.66
N ILE A 60 16.09 11.82 -6.73
CA ILE A 60 15.75 10.74 -5.82
C ILE A 60 15.99 11.32 -4.42
N LYS A 61 14.91 11.65 -3.71
CA LYS A 61 15.06 12.14 -2.35
C LYS A 61 15.73 10.99 -1.61
N PRO A 62 16.93 11.19 -1.04
CA PRO A 62 17.75 10.11 -0.48
C PRO A 62 17.06 9.40 0.68
N ASN A 63 15.93 9.92 1.17
CA ASN A 63 15.10 9.33 2.20
C ASN A 63 14.22 8.16 1.72
N LEU A 64 13.81 8.09 0.44
CA LEU A 64 13.02 6.96 -0.05
C LEU A 64 13.90 5.72 -0.30
N GLN A 65 15.18 5.93 -0.65
CA GLN A 65 16.21 4.89 -0.76
C GLN A 65 16.58 4.27 0.61
N LYS A 66 16.20 4.93 1.71
CA LYS A 66 16.50 4.52 3.09
C LYS A 66 15.35 3.81 3.79
N MET A 67 14.19 3.62 3.13
CA MET A 67 13.05 2.93 3.75
C MET A 67 13.39 1.46 4.02
N ARG A 68 13.38 1.09 5.30
CA ARG A 68 13.77 -0.23 5.81
C ARG A 68 12.55 -0.95 6.40
N CYS A 69 12.48 -2.25 6.16
CA CYS A 69 11.48 -3.13 6.74
C CYS A 69 11.63 -3.18 8.27
N SER A 70 10.53 -3.01 9.01
CA SER A 70 10.57 -3.02 10.49
C SER A 70 10.85 -4.39 11.11
N ALA A 71 10.66 -5.51 10.39
CA ALA A 71 10.98 -6.84 10.89
C ALA A 71 12.41 -7.28 10.55
N CYS A 72 12.83 -7.15 9.29
CA CYS A 72 14.12 -7.68 8.81
C CYS A 72 15.18 -6.59 8.56
N HIS A 73 14.83 -5.31 8.73
CA HIS A 73 15.72 -4.17 8.46
C HIS A 73 16.33 -4.14 7.04
N GLY A 74 15.75 -4.89 6.10
CA GLY A 74 16.09 -4.85 4.68
C GLY A 74 15.45 -3.64 3.98
N THR A 75 16.09 -3.09 2.96
CA THR A 75 15.55 -1.95 2.19
C THR A 75 14.56 -2.38 1.12
N GLY A 76 13.60 -1.52 0.80
CA GLY A 76 12.73 -1.69 -0.37
C GLY A 76 11.47 -2.53 -0.16
N HIS A 77 11.23 -3.04 1.05
CA HIS A 77 9.98 -3.73 1.39
C HIS A 77 9.57 -3.44 2.84
N MET A 78 8.30 -3.66 3.16
CA MET A 78 7.74 -3.51 4.51
C MET A 78 7.53 -4.87 5.17
N LYS A 79 7.36 -4.89 6.50
CA LYS A 79 7.08 -6.13 7.27
C LYS A 79 5.82 -6.84 6.78
N THR A 80 4.82 -6.09 6.34
CA THR A 80 3.53 -6.59 5.83
C THR A 80 3.58 -7.06 4.39
N ASN A 81 4.72 -6.94 3.70
CA ASN A 81 4.88 -7.44 2.36
C ASN A 81 5.43 -8.89 2.40
N LYS A 82 4.91 -9.77 1.54
CA LYS A 82 5.39 -11.15 1.35
C LYS A 82 6.87 -11.22 0.95
N ASN A 83 7.41 -10.13 0.40
CA ASN A 83 8.83 -9.98 0.13
C ASN A 83 9.71 -9.88 1.40
N CYS A 84 9.10 -9.75 2.59
CA CYS A 84 9.85 -9.80 3.83
C CYS A 84 10.25 -11.26 4.16
N PRO A 85 11.54 -11.57 4.39
CA PRO A 85 11.98 -12.92 4.76
C PRO A 85 11.45 -13.39 6.13
N LEU A 86 10.91 -12.45 6.92
CA LEU A 86 10.26 -12.71 8.21
C LEU A 86 8.73 -12.54 8.14
N TYR A 87 8.15 -12.51 6.93
CA TYR A 87 6.70 -12.41 6.76
C TYR A 87 6.00 -13.59 7.46
N GLY A 88 5.14 -13.29 8.44
CA GLY A 88 4.43 -14.28 9.24
C GLY A 88 5.23 -14.91 10.38
N LYS A 89 6.46 -14.45 10.65
CA LYS A 89 7.25 -14.86 11.82
C LYS A 89 7.26 -13.70 12.81
N ASP A 90 6.32 -13.66 13.73
CA ASP A 90 6.34 -12.68 14.83
C ASP A 90 7.23 -13.20 15.96
N PRO A 91 8.39 -12.57 16.24
CA PRO A 91 9.22 -12.95 17.36
C PRO A 91 8.91 -11.98 18.51
N LEU A 92 8.08 -12.39 19.46
CA LEU A 92 8.02 -11.77 20.79
C LEU A 92 9.30 -12.09 21.59
N LYS A 93 10.49 -11.78 21.03
CA LYS A 93 11.78 -11.87 21.73
C LYS A 93 12.81 -10.92 21.09
N THR A 94 13.14 -9.88 21.85
CA THR A 94 14.20 -8.87 21.68
C THR A 94 15.61 -9.50 21.74
N PRO A 95 16.75 -8.76 21.75
CA PRO A 95 17.09 -7.40 21.32
C PRO A 95 18.26 -7.40 20.29
N GLY A 96 18.76 -6.22 19.94
CA GLY A 96 19.73 -5.92 18.87
C GLY A 96 20.90 -6.87 18.66
N LYS A 97 21.22 -7.06 17.37
CA LYS A 97 22.50 -7.57 16.90
C LYS A 97 22.92 -6.76 15.69
N ASP A 98 23.71 -5.72 15.96
CA ASP A 98 24.76 -5.30 15.05
C ASP A 98 25.78 -6.44 14.94
N ALA A 99 25.92 -7.04 13.76
CA ALA A 99 27.09 -7.81 13.36
C ALA A 99 27.07 -7.98 11.83
N GLY A 100 28.24 -7.88 11.20
CA GLY A 100 28.45 -7.81 9.75
C GLY A 100 27.92 -9.03 8.97
N VAL A 101 27.93 -9.04 7.64
CA VAL A 101 29.07 -8.71 6.77
C VAL A 101 28.50 -8.21 5.44
N SER A 102 28.96 -7.04 4.99
CA SER A 102 28.78 -6.60 3.61
C SER A 102 29.67 -7.47 2.74
N LEU A 103 29.16 -8.61 2.29
CA LEU A 103 29.80 -9.39 1.24
C LEU A 103 29.63 -8.57 -0.05
N LYS A 104 30.56 -7.65 -0.27
CA LYS A 104 30.67 -6.89 -1.52
C LYS A 104 30.73 -7.94 -2.62
N ARG A 105 29.63 -8.09 -3.37
CA ARG A 105 29.64 -8.78 -4.66
C ARG A 105 30.56 -7.94 -5.54
N PHE A 106 31.86 -8.22 -5.49
CA PHE A 106 32.84 -7.52 -6.30
C PHE A 106 32.40 -7.68 -7.76
N PRO A 107 32.28 -6.59 -8.52
CA PRO A 107 31.78 -6.65 -9.88
C PRO A 107 32.67 -7.60 -10.68
N LEU A 108 32.06 -8.41 -11.57
CA LEU A 108 32.76 -9.36 -12.45
C LEU A 108 33.97 -8.72 -13.16
N ILE A 109 33.92 -7.40 -13.39
CA ILE A 109 35.00 -6.57 -13.92
C ILE A 109 36.29 -6.68 -13.10
N VAL A 110 36.23 -6.72 -11.77
CA VAL A 110 37.42 -6.85 -10.92
C VAL A 110 38.03 -8.25 -11.02
N TYR A 111 37.18 -9.28 -11.17
CA TYR A 111 37.64 -10.65 -11.38
C TYR A 111 38.29 -10.83 -12.75
N LEU A 112 37.69 -10.24 -13.80
CA LEU A 112 38.28 -10.21 -15.14
C LEU A 112 39.60 -9.43 -15.15
N ALA A 113 39.66 -8.27 -14.50
CA ALA A 113 40.89 -7.48 -14.41
C ALA A 113 42.02 -8.27 -13.72
N LEU A 114 41.73 -8.95 -12.61
CA LEU A 114 42.70 -9.81 -11.92
C LEU A 114 43.13 -11.01 -12.76
N LEU A 115 42.23 -11.61 -13.55
CA LEU A 115 42.56 -12.69 -14.48
C LEU A 115 43.44 -12.21 -15.64
N ILE A 116 43.12 -11.06 -16.24
CA ILE A 116 43.89 -10.45 -17.33
C ILE A 116 45.28 -10.05 -16.82
N SER A 117 45.37 -9.38 -15.67
CA SER A 117 46.65 -9.01 -15.05
C SER A 117 47.49 -10.20 -14.58
N ARG A 118 46.89 -11.39 -14.45
CA ARG A 118 47.61 -12.64 -14.15
C ARG A 118 48.06 -13.36 -15.42
N PHE A 119 47.37 -13.15 -16.54
CA PHE A 119 47.78 -13.61 -17.86
C PHE A 119 48.96 -12.79 -18.41
N GLU A 120 48.94 -11.46 -18.25
CA GLU A 120 50.03 -10.58 -18.72
C GLU A 120 51.34 -10.70 -17.92
N ARG A 121 51.29 -11.31 -16.72
CA ARG A 121 52.47 -11.60 -15.90
C ARG A 121 52.96 -13.04 -16.04
N GLY A 122 52.47 -13.77 -17.03
CA GLY A 122 52.71 -15.20 -17.22
C GLY A 122 52.77 -15.63 -18.69
N LEU A 123 53.64 -14.99 -19.47
CA LEU A 123 54.40 -15.55 -20.60
C LEU A 123 55.60 -14.64 -20.87
#